data_AF-A0A075I6U1-F1
#
_entry.id   AF-A0A075I6U1-F1
#
_cell.length_a   1.000
_cell.length_b   1.000
_cell.length_c   1.000
_cell.angle_alpha   90.00
_cell.angle_beta   90.00
_cell.angle_gamma   90.00
#
_symmetry.space_group_name_H-M   'P 1'
#
loop_
_entity.id
_entity.type
_entity.pdbx_description
1 polymer ?
#
loop_
_entity_poly.entity_id
_entity_poly.type
_entity_poly.pdbx_seq_one_letter_code
_entity_poly.pdbx_strand_id
1 'polypeptide(L)' 'SMNKDEKADPDILNASRIKRIGRGSGWPEHDVKELIKNYKTQKYDEGIKRKTNARLPS' A
#
# COMPACT_ATOMS: atom_id res chain seq x y z
N SER A 1 -9.67 -8.77 8.00
CA SER A 1 -9.65 -8.39 6.57
C SER A 1 -9.71 -6.87 6.40
N MET A 2 -9.36 -6.35 5.20
CA MET A 2 -9.35 -4.91 4.87
C MET A 2 -10.67 -4.41 4.26
N ASN A 3 -11.02 -3.16 4.56
CA ASN A 3 -12.17 -2.46 3.98
C ASN A 3 -11.82 -1.81 2.63
N LYS A 4 -12.84 -1.36 1.87
CA LYS A 4 -12.65 -0.71 0.56
C LYS A 4 -11.81 0.56 0.66
N ASP A 5 -12.07 1.38 1.67
CA ASP A 5 -11.32 2.64 1.89
C ASP A 5 -9.84 2.37 2.20
N GLU A 6 -9.57 1.30 2.97
CA GLU A 6 -8.21 0.90 3.34
C GLU A 6 -7.43 0.30 2.16
N LYS A 7 -8.13 -0.24 1.16
CA LYS A 7 -7.54 -0.69 -0.09
C LYS A 7 -7.29 0.47 -1.06
N ALA A 8 -8.15 1.49 -1.03
CA ALA A 8 -8.03 2.67 -1.86
C ALA A 8 -6.93 3.60 -1.36
N ASP A 9 -6.83 3.77 -0.04
CA ASP A 9 -5.87 4.63 0.61
C ASP A 9 -5.07 3.86 1.68
N PRO A 10 -3.81 3.49 1.40
CA PRO A 10 -2.95 2.84 2.39
C PRO A 10 -2.41 3.81 3.46
N ASP A 11 -2.63 5.12 3.37
CA ASP A 11 -2.23 6.10 4.41
C ASP A 11 -3.16 6.09 5.62
N ILE A 12 -4.42 5.68 5.47
CA ILE A 12 -5.35 5.54 6.60
C ILE A 12 -5.07 4.30 7.48
N LEU A 13 -4.16 3.41 7.05
CA LEU A 13 -3.78 2.20 7.79
C LEU A 13 -2.85 2.52 8.97
N ASN A 14 -3.44 2.69 10.14
CA ASN A 14 -2.73 2.84 11.42
C ASN A 14 -2.49 1.49 12.13
N ALA A 15 -1.76 1.50 13.25
CA ALA A 15 -1.42 0.30 14.02
C ALA A 15 -2.64 -0.54 14.43
N SER A 16 -3.74 0.11 14.84
CA SER A 16 -4.97 -0.58 15.21
C SER A 16 -5.60 -1.33 14.02
N ARG A 17 -5.59 -0.72 12.83
CA ARG A 17 -6.11 -1.34 11.60
C ARG A 17 -5.23 -2.50 11.15
N ILE A 18 -3.91 -2.33 11.19
CA ILE A 18 -2.93 -3.40 10.89
C ILE A 18 -3.18 -4.62 11.78
N LYS A 19 -3.37 -4.41 13.08
CA LYS A 19 -3.69 -5.48 14.04
C LYS A 19 -4.99 -6.21 13.73
N ARG A 20 -6.05 -5.47 13.33
CA ARG A 20 -7.33 -6.06 12.89
C ARG A 20 -7.18 -6.87 11.62
N ILE A 21 -6.39 -6.36 10.67
CA ILE A 21 -6.12 -7.04 9.40
C ILE A 21 -5.37 -8.34 9.68
N GLY A 22 -4.24 -8.28 10.37
CA GLY A 22 -3.42 -9.44 10.72
C GLY A 22 -4.21 -10.55 11.42
N ARG A 23 -5.00 -10.20 12.45
CA ARG A 23 -5.90 -11.16 13.11
C ARG A 23 -6.92 -11.78 12.16
N GLY A 24 -7.55 -10.95 11.32
CA GLY A 24 -8.57 -11.42 10.38
C GLY A 24 -8.02 -12.14 9.14
N SER A 25 -6.70 -12.14 8.93
CA SER A 25 -6.04 -12.87 7.84
C SER A 25 -5.09 -13.97 8.31
N GLY A 26 -4.85 -14.09 9.62
CA GLY A 26 -3.89 -15.04 10.20
C GLY A 26 -2.43 -14.64 10.00
N TRP A 27 -2.15 -13.38 9.63
CA TRP A 27 -0.80 -12.90 9.35
C TRP A 27 -0.25 -12.07 10.52
N PRO A 28 1.06 -12.15 10.80
CA PRO A 28 1.71 -11.27 11.76
C PRO A 28 1.59 -9.79 11.39
N GLU A 29 1.53 -8.92 12.41
CA GLU A 29 1.43 -7.48 12.21
C GLU A 29 2.61 -6.89 11.41
N HIS A 30 3.81 -7.48 11.56
CA HIS A 30 5.01 -7.04 10.85
C HIS A 30 4.90 -7.31 9.34
N ASP A 31 4.46 -8.50 8.93
CA ASP A 31 4.28 -8.85 7.52
C ASP A 31 3.24 -7.96 6.85
N VAL A 32 2.12 -7.70 7.54
CA VAL A 32 1.08 -6.80 7.04
C VAL A 32 1.64 -5.38 6.84
N LYS A 33 2.47 -4.90 7.78
CA LYS A 33 3.10 -3.58 7.69
C LYS A 33 4.08 -3.49 6.52
N GLU A 34 4.90 -4.53 6.31
CA GLU A 34 5.84 -4.58 5.17
C GLU A 34 5.11 -4.63 3.84
N LEU A 35 4.03 -5.40 3.74
CA LEU A 35 3.22 -5.51 2.53
C LEU A 35 2.61 -4.16 2.13
N ILE A 36 2.07 -3.42 3.10
CA ILE A 36 1.54 -2.06 2.88
C ILE A 36 2.65 -1.11 2.43
N LYS A 37 3.82 -1.17 3.08
CA LYS A 37 4.98 -0.34 2.72
C LYS A 37 5.44 -0.60 1.29
N ASN A 38 5.58 -1.87 0.91
CA ASN A 38 5.97 -2.28 -0.44
C ASN A 38 4.95 -1.82 -1.49
N TYR A 39 3.65 -1.89 -1.18
CA TYR A 39 2.60 -1.40 -2.06
C TYR A 39 2.71 0.11 -2.30
N LYS A 40 2.94 0.91 -1.24
CA LYS A 40 3.15 2.36 -1.37
C LYS A 40 4.35 2.69 -2.26
N THR A 41 5.47 2.00 -2.05
CA THR A 41 6.69 2.19 -2.85
C THR A 41 6.44 1.86 -4.32
N GLN A 42 5.80 0.73 -4.64
CA GLN A 42 5.49 0.35 -6.03
C GLN A 42 4.56 1.35 -6.72
N LYS A 43 3.53 1.83 -6.03
CA LYS A 43 2.61 2.84 -6.58
C LYS A 43 3.29 4.19 -6.81
N TYR A 44 4.19 4.59 -5.93
CA TYR A 44 5.01 5.78 -6.11
C TYR A 44 5.94 5.65 -7.33
N ASP A 45 6.63 4.52 -7.45
CA ASP A 45 7.51 4.20 -8.58
C ASP A 45 6.76 4.20 -9.91
N GLU A 46 5.60 3.54 -9.99
CA GLU A 46 4.74 3.59 -11.16
C GLU A 46 4.27 5.01 -11.49
N GLY A 47 3.93 5.80 -10.47
CA GLY A 47 3.53 7.19 -10.63
C GLY A 47 4.64 8.05 -11.21
N ILE A 48 5.88 7.84 -10.77
CA ILE A 48 7.08 8.49 -11.33
C ILE A 48 7.30 8.03 -12.77
N LYS A 49 7.28 6.72 -13.05
CA LYS A 49 7.49 6.18 -14.40
C LYS A 49 6.45 6.71 -15.40
N ARG A 50 5.18 6.85 -15.00
CA ARG A 50 4.15 7.47 -15.85
C ARG A 50 4.45 8.93 -16.18
N LYS A 51 4.98 9.70 -15.22
CA LYS A 51 5.34 11.12 -15.42
C LYS A 51 6.60 11.31 -16.25
N THR A 52 7.60 10.44 -16.10
CA THR A 52 8.84 10.51 -16.88
C THR A 52 8.63 10.06 -18.32
N ASN A 53 7.85 9.00 -18.54
CA ASN A 53 7.57 8.50 -19.90
C ASN A 53 6.66 9.44 -20.70
N ALA A 54 5.84 10.26 -20.04
CA ALA A 54 5.03 11.31 -20.68
C ALA A 54 5.85 12.56 -21.08
N ARG A 55 7.14 12.66 -20.72
CA ARG A 55 8.00 13.83 -20.96
C ARG A 55 9.11 13.61 -22.00
N LEU A 56 9.08 12.52 -22.77
CA LEU A 56 10.02 12.32 -23.87
C LEU A 56 9.38 12.80 -25.19
N PRO A 57 9.79 13.94 -25.77
CA PRO A 57 9.54 14.19 -27.18
C PRO A 57 10.39 13.24 -28.05
N SER A 58 9.82 12.79 -29.16
CA SER A 58 10.49 12.00 -30.20
C SER A 58 11.70 12.70 -30.79
#